data_AF-A0A3A8HNF0-F1
#
_entry.id   AF-A0A3A8HNF0-F1
#
_cell.length_a   1.000
_cell.length_b   1.000
_cell.length_c   1.000
_cell.angle_alpha   90.00
_cell.angle_beta   90.00
_cell.angle_gamma   90.00
#
_symmetry.space_group_name_H-M   'P 1'
#
loop_
_entity.id
_entity.type
_entity.pdbx_description
1 polymer ?
#
loop_
_entity_poly.entity_id
_entity_poly.type
_entity_poly.pdbx_seq_one_letter_code
_entity_poly.pdbx_strand_id
1 'polypeptide(L)'
;MDYFELLSLERTAAPGDIKKAFYRESRVYHPDRFFQLESKALKDQVNELYKRVTEAYYVLRDDTKRKKYLTDIAGPDRAQKLRFTDASESETKAAAKKEQEEQIGTHPKGRQFYAQAQKDLESGNPSAAERNLKMALTYEPSNARYKEALAEAQKQTADKSKGDSSFKIR
;
A
#
# COMPACT_ATOMS: atom_id res chain seq x y z
N MET A 1 -6.00 13.93 22.48
CA MET A 1 -7.15 13.44 21.69
C MET A 1 -6.61 12.70 20.46
N ASP A 2 -6.99 11.45 20.26
CA ASP A 2 -6.73 10.67 19.05
C ASP A 2 -7.86 10.82 18.03
N TYR A 3 -7.76 10.16 16.86
CA TYR A 3 -8.75 10.28 15.78
C TYR A 3 -10.08 9.60 16.06
N PHE A 4 -10.09 8.58 16.90
CA PHE A 4 -11.35 7.94 17.30
C PHE A 4 -12.08 8.85 18.27
N GLU A 5 -11.37 9.40 19.26
CA GLU A 5 -11.91 10.40 20.18
C GLU A 5 -12.41 11.66 19.44
N LEU A 6 -11.67 12.15 18.42
CA LEU A 6 -12.08 13.29 17.60
C LEU A 6 -13.39 13.05 16.83
N LEU A 7 -13.61 11.83 16.36
CA LEU A 7 -14.85 11.44 15.67
C LEU A 7 -15.92 10.90 16.63
N SER A 8 -15.67 10.93 17.94
CA SER A 8 -16.54 10.35 18.98
C SER A 8 -16.89 8.89 18.67
N LEU A 9 -15.85 8.09 18.42
CA LEU A 9 -15.95 6.67 18.09
C LEU A 9 -15.14 5.83 19.06
N GLU A 10 -15.59 4.58 19.23
CA GLU A 10 -14.77 3.53 19.80
C GLU A 10 -13.67 3.10 18.82
N ARG A 11 -12.55 2.63 19.36
CA ARG A 11 -11.41 2.14 18.55
C ARG A 11 -11.75 0.90 17.71
N THR A 12 -12.84 0.22 18.06
CA THR A 12 -13.39 -0.95 17.37
C THR A 12 -14.45 -0.60 16.31
N ALA A 13 -14.71 0.69 16.07
CA ALA A 13 -15.74 1.14 15.14
C ALA A 13 -15.54 0.57 13.73
N ALA A 14 -16.66 0.15 13.12
CA ALA A 14 -16.64 -0.38 11.77
C ALA A 14 -16.41 0.75 10.72
N PRO A 15 -15.92 0.43 9.52
CA PRO A 15 -15.73 1.41 8.45
C PRO A 15 -16.99 2.23 8.12
N GLY A 16 -18.16 1.61 8.22
CA GLY A 16 -19.45 2.28 8.03
C GLY A 16 -19.72 3.37 9.08
N ASP A 17 -19.34 3.13 10.34
CA ASP A 17 -19.55 4.07 11.44
C ASP A 17 -18.53 5.21 11.41
N ILE A 18 -17.29 4.91 11.01
CA ILE A 18 -16.25 5.91 10.73
C ILE A 18 -16.74 6.91 9.67
N LYS A 19 -17.32 6.40 8.58
CA LYS A 19 -17.88 7.24 7.51
C LYS A 19 -19.05 8.09 8.00
N LYS A 20 -19.99 7.51 8.77
CA LYS A 20 -21.13 8.26 9.35
C LYS A 20 -20.67 9.36 10.30
N ALA A 21 -19.73 9.06 11.18
CA ALA A 21 -19.19 10.01 12.15
C ALA A 21 -18.46 11.16 11.44
N PHE A 22 -17.65 10.86 10.42
CA PHE A 22 -17.02 11.91 9.61
C PHE A 22 -18.04 12.87 9.00
N TYR A 23 -19.13 12.37 8.40
CA TYR A 23 -20.15 13.26 7.84
C TYR A 23 -20.84 14.11 8.91
N ARG A 24 -21.08 13.55 10.09
CA ARG A 24 -21.64 14.28 11.23
C ARG A 24 -20.70 15.42 11.66
N GLU A 25 -19.45 15.11 11.98
CA GLU A 25 -18.47 16.10 12.45
C GLU A 25 -18.13 17.12 11.36
N SER A 26 -18.01 16.70 10.10
CA SER A 26 -17.74 17.60 8.98
C SER A 26 -18.83 18.64 8.82
N ARG A 27 -20.10 18.25 8.97
CA ARG A 27 -21.22 19.19 8.92
C ARG A 27 -21.21 20.14 10.11
N VAL A 28 -20.78 19.70 11.29
CA VAL A 28 -20.70 20.53 12.51
C VAL A 28 -19.61 21.59 12.36
N TYR A 29 -18.42 21.18 11.91
CA TYR A 29 -17.21 22.00 11.91
C TYR A 29 -16.83 22.56 10.53
N HIS A 30 -17.71 22.49 9.53
CA HIS A 30 -17.43 23.02 8.20
C HIS A 30 -17.13 24.53 8.28
N PRO A 31 -15.99 25.03 7.74
CA PRO A 31 -15.61 26.44 7.84
C PRO A 31 -16.67 27.42 7.34
N ASP A 32 -17.42 27.06 6.29
CA ASP A 32 -18.50 27.91 5.74
C ASP A 32 -19.57 28.28 6.77
N ARG A 33 -19.82 27.43 7.77
CA ARG A 33 -20.80 27.72 8.84
C ARG A 33 -20.33 28.84 9.77
N PHE A 34 -19.05 29.17 9.72
CA PHE A 34 -18.40 30.14 10.59
C PHE A 34 -17.84 31.33 9.78
N PHE A 35 -18.20 31.44 8.49
CA PHE A 35 -17.72 32.53 7.63
C PHE A 35 -18.13 33.91 8.14
N GLN A 36 -19.29 34.02 8.79
CA GLN A 36 -19.81 35.26 9.38
C GLN A 36 -19.15 35.64 10.73
N LEU A 37 -18.23 34.83 11.28
CA LEU A 37 -17.53 35.20 12.51
C LEU A 37 -16.54 36.35 12.24
N GLU A 38 -16.63 37.44 13.00
CA GLU A 38 -15.68 38.55 12.88
C GLU A 38 -14.28 38.20 13.39
N SER A 39 -14.18 37.25 14.33
CA SER A 39 -12.90 36.82 14.90
C SER A 39 -12.12 35.92 13.94
N LYS A 40 -11.02 36.45 13.40
CA LYS A 40 -10.05 35.67 12.61
C LYS A 40 -9.48 34.48 13.40
N ALA A 41 -9.18 34.67 14.70
CA ALA A 41 -8.61 33.62 15.53
C ALA A 41 -9.55 32.41 15.67
N LEU A 42 -10.86 32.66 15.85
CA LEU A 42 -11.86 31.59 15.90
C LEU A 42 -12.02 30.88 14.55
N LYS A 43 -11.99 31.64 13.44
CA LYS A 43 -12.00 31.08 12.08
C LYS A 43 -10.80 30.15 11.85
N ASP A 44 -9.61 30.56 12.26
CA ASP A 44 -8.39 29.76 12.12
C ASP A 44 -8.50 28.47 12.96
N GLN A 45 -9.02 28.54 14.19
CA GLN A 45 -9.24 27.36 15.03
C GLN A 45 -10.25 26.37 14.43
N VAL A 46 -11.35 26.86 13.86
CA VAL A 46 -12.33 26.01 13.15
C VAL A 46 -11.69 25.33 11.95
N ASN A 47 -10.88 26.05 11.17
CA ASN A 47 -10.17 25.48 10.03
C ASN A 47 -9.20 24.37 10.47
N GLU A 48 -8.43 24.58 11.53
CA GLU A 48 -7.52 23.57 12.05
C GLU A 48 -8.27 22.34 12.60
N LEU A 49 -9.39 22.53 13.28
CA LEU A 49 -10.24 21.43 13.73
C LEU A 49 -10.80 20.65 12.53
N TYR A 50 -11.31 21.34 11.51
CA TYR A 50 -11.85 20.70 10.31
C TYR A 50 -10.78 19.91 9.55
N LYS A 51 -9.57 20.47 9.38
CA LYS A 51 -8.42 19.74 8.83
C LYS A 51 -8.13 18.47 9.61
N ARG A 52 -8.24 18.52 10.92
CA ARG A 52 -8.00 17.35 11.78
C ARG A 52 -9.09 16.30 11.64
N VAL A 53 -10.36 16.70 11.47
CA VAL A 53 -11.49 15.80 11.20
C VAL A 53 -11.33 15.11 9.84
N THR A 54 -10.89 15.84 8.81
CA THR A 54 -10.63 15.26 7.48
C THR A 54 -9.43 14.32 7.51
N GLU A 55 -8.36 14.67 8.23
CA GLU A 55 -7.20 13.81 8.46
C GLU A 55 -7.58 12.51 9.19
N ALA A 56 -8.38 12.61 10.25
CA ALA A 56 -8.91 11.44 10.96
C ALA A 56 -9.65 10.49 10.01
N TYR A 57 -10.55 11.01 9.18
CA TYR A 57 -11.26 10.19 8.21
C TYR A 57 -10.34 9.58 7.14
N TYR A 58 -9.38 10.34 6.62
CA TYR A 58 -8.40 9.85 5.63
C TYR A 58 -7.61 8.63 6.16
N VAL A 59 -7.24 8.65 7.43
CA VAL A 59 -6.47 7.58 8.09
C VAL A 59 -7.37 6.40 8.46
N LEU A 60 -8.52 6.66 9.09
CA LEU A 60 -9.36 5.61 9.64
C LEU A 60 -10.16 4.86 8.58
N ARG A 61 -10.43 5.47 7.42
CA ARG A 61 -11.14 4.80 6.31
C ARG A 61 -10.27 3.78 5.57
N ASP A 62 -8.95 3.92 5.63
CA ASP A 62 -7.99 3.03 4.99
C ASP A 62 -7.54 1.97 5.99
N ASP A 63 -7.76 0.69 5.68
CA ASP A 63 -7.52 -0.39 6.64
C ASP A 63 -6.05 -0.51 7.05
N THR A 64 -5.12 -0.26 6.12
CA THR A 64 -3.68 -0.33 6.38
C THR A 64 -3.26 0.81 7.31
N LYS A 65 -3.67 2.04 7.02
CA LYS A 65 -3.39 3.21 7.85
C LYS A 65 -4.07 3.13 9.21
N ARG A 66 -5.33 2.67 9.26
CA ARG A 66 -6.06 2.46 10.53
C ARG A 66 -5.33 1.49 11.43
N LYS A 67 -4.86 0.35 10.90
CA LYS A 67 -4.08 -0.63 11.68
C LYS A 67 -2.80 -0.03 12.23
N LYS A 68 -2.01 0.65 11.38
CA LYS A 68 -0.78 1.33 11.83
C LYS A 68 -1.07 2.36 12.91
N TYR A 69 -2.09 3.20 12.70
CA TYR A 69 -2.48 4.22 13.66
C TYR A 69 -2.92 3.62 15.00
N LEU A 70 -3.70 2.53 14.99
CA LEU A 70 -4.08 1.80 16.20
C LEU A 70 -2.85 1.28 16.97
N THR A 71 -1.89 0.68 16.27
CA THR A 71 -0.62 0.23 16.88
C THR A 71 0.14 1.41 17.48
N ASP A 72 0.26 2.50 16.73
CA ASP A 72 0.99 3.69 17.15
C ASP A 72 0.42 4.34 18.41
N ILE A 73 -0.92 4.46 18.51
CA ILE A 73 -1.57 5.05 19.69
C ILE A 73 -1.70 4.08 20.87
N ALA A 74 -1.46 2.79 20.66
CA ALA A 74 -1.38 1.78 21.73
C ALA A 74 0.05 1.60 22.27
N GLY A 75 1.05 2.12 21.55
CA GLY A 75 2.46 2.00 21.91
C GLY A 75 2.93 3.00 22.99
N PRO A 76 4.17 2.84 23.48
CA PRO A 76 4.77 3.71 24.50
C PRO A 76 4.91 5.17 24.02
N ASP A 77 5.05 5.39 22.70
CA ASP A 77 5.21 6.71 22.09
C ASP A 77 3.89 7.37 21.68
N ARG A 78 2.74 6.93 22.23
CA ARG A 78 1.39 7.42 21.88
C ARG A 78 1.33 8.93 21.74
N ALA A 79 1.91 9.68 22.69
CA ALA A 79 1.85 11.13 22.73
C ALA A 79 2.43 11.79 21.46
N GLN A 80 3.44 11.17 20.84
CA GLN A 80 4.10 11.65 19.62
C GLN A 80 3.38 11.17 18.35
N LYS A 81 2.53 10.14 18.47
CA LYS A 81 1.87 9.48 17.34
C LYS A 81 0.35 9.69 17.28
N LEU A 82 -0.19 10.65 18.05
CA LEU A 82 -1.61 11.02 17.98
C LEU A 82 -2.03 11.57 16.61
N ARG A 83 -1.08 12.07 15.81
CA ARG A 83 -1.29 12.60 14.47
C ARG A 83 -0.56 11.74 13.43
N PHE A 84 -1.23 11.42 12.32
CA PHE A 84 -0.68 10.65 11.21
C PHE A 84 0.00 11.56 10.19
N THR A 85 1.27 11.85 10.44
CA THR A 85 2.09 12.75 9.62
C THR A 85 2.57 12.11 8.32
N ASP A 86 3.15 12.91 7.42
CA ASP A 86 3.84 12.42 6.22
C ASP A 86 4.95 11.39 6.52
N ALA A 87 5.61 11.53 7.68
CA ALA A 87 6.56 10.54 8.16
C ALA A 87 5.87 9.20 8.47
N SER A 88 4.71 9.23 9.13
CA SER A 88 3.90 8.03 9.41
C SER A 88 3.40 7.38 8.12
N GLU A 89 3.02 8.19 7.13
CA GLU A 89 2.64 7.70 5.80
C GLU A 89 3.82 7.03 5.08
N SER A 90 5.01 7.63 5.16
CA SER A 90 6.24 7.08 4.58
C SER A 90 6.65 5.78 5.25
N GLU A 91 6.59 5.69 6.58
CA GLU A 91 6.80 4.45 7.35
C GLU A 91 5.85 3.35 6.89
N THR A 92 4.55 3.67 6.75
CA THR A 92 3.51 2.71 6.33
C THR A 92 3.78 2.18 4.93
N LYS A 93 4.12 3.07 3.98
CA LYS A 93 4.48 2.68 2.61
C LYS A 93 5.76 1.85 2.56
N ALA A 94 6.78 2.22 3.34
CA ALA A 94 8.03 1.48 3.41
C ALA A 94 7.82 0.08 3.99
N ALA A 95 7.00 -0.06 5.03
CA ALA A 95 6.63 -1.36 5.61
C ALA A 95 5.88 -2.23 4.60
N ALA A 96 4.87 -1.69 3.92
CA ALA A 96 4.12 -2.41 2.89
C ALA A 96 5.02 -2.85 1.72
N LYS A 97 5.93 -1.97 1.28
CA LYS A 97 6.91 -2.28 0.23
C LYS A 97 7.86 -3.38 0.68
N LYS A 98 8.37 -3.32 1.92
CA LYS A 98 9.26 -4.33 2.48
C LYS A 98 8.56 -5.70 2.57
N GLU A 99 7.33 -5.73 3.04
CA GLU A 99 6.53 -6.97 3.10
C GLU A 99 6.30 -7.55 1.70
N GLN A 100 5.94 -6.72 0.73
CA GLN A 100 5.80 -7.15 -0.66
C GLN A 100 7.11 -7.70 -1.24
N GLU A 101 8.22 -7.02 -0.98
CA GLU A 101 9.55 -7.47 -1.40
C GLU A 101 9.90 -8.82 -0.76
N GLU A 102 9.68 -9.00 0.53
CA GLU A 102 9.91 -10.26 1.24
C GLU A 102 9.04 -11.40 0.72
N GLN A 103 7.80 -11.12 0.31
CA GLN A 103 6.95 -12.10 -0.37
C GLN A 103 7.48 -12.52 -1.75
N ILE A 104 8.16 -11.63 -2.47
CA ILE A 104 8.75 -11.94 -3.78
C ILE A 104 10.07 -12.71 -3.61
N GLY A 105 10.94 -12.22 -2.74
CA GLY A 105 12.22 -12.83 -2.39
C GLY A 105 13.06 -11.88 -1.55
N THR A 106 13.93 -12.43 -0.71
CA THR A 106 14.67 -11.64 0.29
C THR A 106 15.94 -11.02 -0.27
N HIS A 107 16.48 -11.50 -1.40
CA HIS A 107 17.73 -11.00 -1.97
C HIS A 107 17.49 -9.91 -3.04
N PRO A 108 18.14 -8.72 -2.94
CA PRO A 108 17.90 -7.61 -3.87
C PRO A 108 18.13 -7.98 -5.35
N LYS A 109 19.23 -8.69 -5.65
CA LYS A 109 19.51 -9.14 -7.03
C LYS A 109 18.52 -10.22 -7.50
N GLY A 110 18.06 -11.09 -6.59
CA GLY A 110 17.03 -12.08 -6.90
C GLY A 110 15.75 -11.40 -7.38
N ARG A 111 15.29 -10.42 -6.60
CA ARG A 111 14.12 -9.59 -6.95
C ARG A 111 14.30 -8.84 -8.26
N GLN A 112 15.48 -8.25 -8.50
CA GLN A 112 15.76 -7.53 -9.74
C GLN A 112 15.64 -8.43 -10.97
N PHE A 113 16.24 -9.62 -10.92
CA PHE A 113 16.15 -10.58 -12.03
C PHE A 113 14.73 -11.13 -12.20
N TYR A 114 14.02 -11.39 -11.11
CA TYR A 114 12.61 -11.79 -11.17
C TYR A 114 11.73 -10.71 -11.81
N ALA A 115 11.89 -9.44 -11.42
CA ALA A 115 11.17 -8.32 -12.02
C ALA A 115 11.47 -8.15 -13.51
N GLN A 116 12.72 -8.38 -13.95
CA GLN A 116 13.06 -8.36 -15.36
C GLN A 116 12.40 -9.53 -16.11
N ALA A 117 12.36 -10.72 -15.50
CA ALA A 117 11.69 -11.87 -16.10
C ALA A 117 10.18 -11.64 -16.28
N GLN A 118 9.52 -10.98 -15.32
CA GLN A 118 8.11 -10.61 -15.45
C GLN A 118 7.88 -9.68 -16.66
N LYS A 119 8.71 -8.65 -16.83
CA LYS A 119 8.66 -7.77 -18.00
C LYS A 119 8.89 -8.52 -19.31
N ASP A 120 9.82 -9.47 -19.31
CA ASP A 120 10.10 -10.29 -20.50
C ASP A 120 8.90 -11.17 -20.86
N LEU A 121 8.20 -11.75 -19.88
CA LEU A 121 6.96 -12.50 -20.10
C LEU A 121 5.84 -11.61 -20.65
N GLU A 122 5.63 -10.43 -20.06
CA GLU A 122 4.66 -9.43 -20.54
C GLU A 122 4.95 -8.99 -21.98
N SER A 123 6.23 -8.88 -22.33
CA SER A 123 6.70 -8.54 -23.68
C SER A 123 6.69 -9.74 -24.64
N GLY A 124 6.20 -10.91 -24.20
CA GLY A 124 6.11 -12.12 -25.00
C GLY A 124 7.48 -12.75 -25.31
N ASN A 125 8.50 -12.54 -24.48
CA ASN A 125 9.84 -13.10 -24.64
C ASN A 125 10.16 -14.14 -23.53
N PRO A 126 9.52 -15.33 -23.55
CA PRO A 126 9.67 -16.31 -22.49
C PRO A 126 11.09 -16.88 -22.39
N SER A 127 11.87 -16.86 -23.47
CA SER A 127 13.28 -17.28 -23.46
C SER A 127 14.17 -16.33 -22.68
N ALA A 128 13.90 -15.02 -22.73
CA ALA A 128 14.59 -14.03 -21.91
C ALA A 128 14.18 -14.15 -20.44
N ALA A 129 12.88 -14.33 -20.20
CA ALA A 129 12.35 -14.57 -18.86
C ALA A 129 13.00 -15.80 -18.19
N GLU A 130 13.13 -16.91 -18.91
CA GLU A 130 13.78 -18.12 -18.39
C GLU A 130 15.21 -17.86 -17.91
N ARG A 131 16.01 -17.13 -18.70
CA ARG A 131 17.39 -16.77 -18.33
C ARG A 131 17.41 -15.91 -17.06
N ASN A 132 16.55 -14.90 -17.00
CA ASN A 132 16.44 -14.03 -15.84
C ASN A 132 15.97 -14.79 -14.59
N LEU A 133 15.03 -15.73 -14.71
CA LEU A 133 14.59 -16.56 -13.59
C LEU A 133 15.68 -17.51 -13.08
N LYS A 134 16.48 -18.09 -13.99
CA LYS A 134 17.69 -18.84 -13.61
C LYS A 134 18.67 -17.95 -12.83
N MET A 135 18.90 -16.72 -13.29
CA MET A 135 19.73 -15.76 -12.55
C MET A 135 19.13 -15.41 -11.19
N ALA A 136 17.81 -15.22 -11.07
CA ALA A 136 17.16 -14.97 -9.80
C ALA A 136 17.38 -16.14 -8.81
N LEU A 137 17.25 -17.38 -9.29
CA LEU A 137 17.51 -18.60 -8.51
C LEU A 137 18.97 -18.80 -8.12
N THR A 138 19.94 -18.17 -8.80
CA THR A 138 21.35 -18.20 -8.30
C THR A 138 21.50 -17.47 -6.97
N TYR A 139 20.69 -16.43 -6.73
CA TYR A 139 20.68 -15.68 -5.47
C TYR A 139 19.75 -16.29 -4.43
N GLU A 140 18.63 -16.88 -4.86
CA GLU A 140 17.66 -17.51 -3.96
C GLU A 140 17.21 -18.89 -4.47
N PRO A 141 18.06 -19.93 -4.35
CA PRO A 141 17.78 -21.26 -4.93
C PRO A 141 16.55 -21.98 -4.35
N SER A 142 16.10 -21.59 -3.16
CA SER A 142 14.94 -22.18 -2.48
C SER A 142 13.63 -21.41 -2.73
N ASN A 143 13.67 -20.26 -3.42
CA ASN A 143 12.49 -19.43 -3.62
C ASN A 143 11.46 -20.12 -4.52
N ALA A 144 10.32 -20.52 -3.93
CA ALA A 144 9.27 -21.25 -4.63
C ALA A 144 8.66 -20.45 -5.79
N ARG A 145 8.44 -19.15 -5.59
CA ARG A 145 7.86 -18.25 -6.61
C ARG A 145 8.77 -18.14 -7.84
N TYR A 146 10.08 -18.06 -7.65
CA TYR A 146 11.03 -18.03 -8.76
C TYR A 146 11.03 -19.37 -9.53
N LYS A 147 10.90 -20.51 -8.82
CA LYS A 147 10.82 -21.84 -9.46
C LYS A 147 9.54 -22.03 -10.27
N GLU A 148 8.40 -21.63 -9.72
CA GLU A 148 7.11 -21.71 -10.39
C GLU A 148 7.10 -20.87 -11.67
N ALA A 149 7.55 -19.62 -11.58
CA ALA A 149 7.67 -18.75 -12.74
C ALA A 149 8.65 -19.32 -13.80
N LEU A 150 9.75 -19.95 -13.37
CA LEU A 150 10.69 -20.58 -14.30
C LEU A 150 10.02 -21.73 -15.07
N ALA A 151 9.27 -22.58 -14.38
CA ALA A 151 8.55 -23.69 -14.99
C ALA A 151 7.49 -23.19 -15.99
N GLU A 152 6.81 -22.09 -15.70
CA GLU A 152 5.86 -21.46 -16.63
C GLU A 152 6.57 -20.91 -17.88
N ALA A 153 7.65 -20.14 -17.70
CA ALA A 153 8.44 -19.61 -18.81
C ALA A 153 8.93 -20.73 -19.73
N GLN A 154 9.38 -21.86 -19.17
CA GLN A 154 9.83 -23.04 -19.92
C GLN A 154 8.72 -23.72 -20.72
N LYS A 155 7.48 -23.74 -20.21
CA LYS A 155 6.33 -24.23 -20.98
C LYS A 155 6.05 -23.33 -22.18
N GLN A 156 6.04 -22.01 -21.96
CA GLN A 156 5.79 -21.05 -23.03
C GLN A 156 6.88 -21.06 -24.12
N THR A 157 8.15 -21.27 -23.76
CA THR A 157 9.24 -21.44 -24.75
C THR A 157 9.06 -22.72 -25.56
N ALA A 158 8.72 -23.83 -24.91
CA ALA A 158 8.47 -25.11 -25.57
C ALA A 158 7.30 -25.01 -26.57
N ASP A 159 6.19 -24.38 -26.20
CA ASP A 159 5.03 -24.22 -27.09
C ASP A 159 5.32 -23.30 -28.28
N LYS A 160 6.07 -22.21 -28.07
CA LYS A 160 6.53 -21.34 -29.17
C LYS A 160 7.40 -22.09 -30.18
N SER A 161 8.32 -22.92 -29.70
CA SER A 161 9.21 -23.70 -30.59
C SER A 161 8.45 -24.72 -31.45
N LYS A 162 7.36 -25.31 -30.92
CA LYS A 162 6.48 -26.22 -31.67
C LYS A 162 5.63 -25.48 -32.73
N GLY A 163 5.14 -24.29 -32.41
CA GLY A 163 4.39 -23.47 -33.38
C GLY A 163 5.24 -23.00 -34.56
N ASP A 164 6.50 -22.61 -34.29
CA ASP A 164 7.40 -22.08 -35.32
C ASP A 164 7.99 -23.17 -36.24
N SER A 165 8.12 -24.41 -35.73
CA SER A 165 8.53 -25.58 -36.52
C SER A 165 7.42 -26.12 -37.42
N SER A 166 6.14 -25.92 -37.06
CA SER A 166 4.99 -26.31 -37.89
C SER A 166 4.81 -25.45 -39.15
N PHE A 167 5.43 -24.27 -39.23
CA PHE A 167 5.26 -23.32 -40.35
C PHE A 167 6.30 -23.46 -41.48
N LYS A 168 7.36 -24.27 -41.31
CA LYS A 168 8.47 -24.39 -42.28
C LYS A 168 8.36 -25.56 -43.26
N ILE A 169 7.18 -26.16 -43.43
CA ILE A 169 6.95 -27.22 -44.41
C ILE A 169 6.21 -26.64 -45.62
N ARG A 170 6.95 -26.12 -46.61
CA ARG A 170 6.52 -25.97 -48.01
C ARG A 170 7.71 -26.05 -48.95
#